data_AF-A0A7K2MHB3-F1
#
_entry.id   AF-A0A7K2MHB3-F1
#
_cell.length_a   1.000
_cell.length_b   1.000
_cell.length_c   1.000
_cell.angle_alpha   90.00
_cell.angle_beta   90.00
_cell.angle_gamma   90.00
#
_symmetry.space_group_name_H-M   'P 1'
#
loop_
_entity.id
_entity.type
_entity.pdbx_description
1 polymer ?
#
loop_
_entity_poly.entity_id
_entity_poly.type
_entity_poly.pdbx_seq_one_letter_code
_entity_poly.pdbx_strand_id
1 'polypeptide(L)'
;MSAHHHIQSMPDDDADLARWDDDGAPPAQPRSSPAAWLRVGAELGDRLVALSGRQDLLVTCRPGTRSGAPAAFFPTLGEVEFDAGLFAPLKPHEIHPRIVGDEERYPGAWGVFVHEAAHAAHSVWTQPAGADPRVVEAALLLE
;
A
#
# COMPACT_ATOMS: atom_id res chain seq x y z
N MET A 1 81.28 -10.55 -16.48
CA MET A 1 80.87 -9.12 -16.54
C MET A 1 79.41 -9.09 -16.96
N SER A 2 78.59 -8.43 -16.16
CA SER A 2 77.14 -8.27 -16.34
C SER A 2 76.76 -7.65 -17.68
N ALA A 3 75.62 -8.04 -18.23
CA ALA A 3 74.71 -7.14 -18.93
C ALA A 3 73.30 -7.77 -18.98
N HIS A 4 72.31 -6.92 -18.74
CA HIS A 4 70.93 -7.23 -18.38
C HIS A 4 70.01 -7.52 -19.58
N HIS A 5 68.96 -8.30 -19.30
CA HIS A 5 67.63 -8.39 -19.91
C HIS A 5 67.20 -7.24 -20.85
N HIS A 6 66.48 -7.59 -21.94
CA HIS A 6 65.11 -7.10 -22.15
C HIS A 6 64.35 -8.00 -23.15
N ILE A 7 63.53 -8.92 -22.65
CA ILE A 7 62.38 -9.42 -23.42
C ILE A 7 61.22 -8.55 -22.96
N GLN A 8 60.63 -7.79 -23.88
CA GLN A 8 59.40 -7.06 -23.64
C GLN A 8 58.24 -8.07 -23.72
N SER A 9 57.76 -8.53 -22.57
CA SER A 9 56.41 -9.11 -22.48
C SER A 9 55.45 -7.95 -22.32
N MET A 10 54.50 -7.84 -23.26
CA MET A 10 53.38 -6.91 -23.19
C MET A 10 52.57 -7.17 -21.91
N PRO A 11 52.17 -6.17 -21.13
CA PRO A 11 51.15 -6.35 -20.10
C PRO A 11 49.80 -6.60 -20.79
N ASP A 12 49.08 -7.55 -20.20
CA ASP A 12 47.74 -7.98 -20.58
C ASP A 12 46.73 -6.85 -20.23
N ASP A 13 46.54 -5.91 -21.16
CA ASP A 13 45.67 -4.73 -20.99
C ASP A 13 44.16 -5.05 -20.97
N ASP A 14 43.75 -6.32 -21.04
CA ASP A 14 42.34 -6.73 -21.03
C ASP A 14 41.79 -7.09 -19.63
N ALA A 15 42.64 -7.08 -18.59
CA ALA A 15 42.21 -7.44 -17.22
C ALA A 15 41.64 -6.27 -16.39
N ASP A 16 41.73 -5.02 -16.87
CA ASP A 16 41.44 -3.82 -16.07
C ASP A 16 40.07 -3.17 -16.33
N LEU A 17 39.20 -3.81 -17.13
CA LEU A 17 37.86 -3.28 -17.45
C LEU A 17 36.69 -3.96 -16.70
N ALA A 18 36.98 -4.84 -15.74
CA ALA A 18 35.96 -5.60 -15.02
C ALA A 18 35.99 -5.41 -13.49
N ARG A 19 36.49 -4.28 -12.99
CA ARG A 19 36.31 -3.91 -11.58
C ARG A 19 35.00 -3.16 -11.45
N TRP A 20 33.95 -3.93 -11.21
CA TRP A 20 32.60 -3.45 -10.89
C TRP A 20 32.64 -2.28 -9.91
N ASP A 21 32.08 -1.14 -10.30
CA ASP A 21 31.53 -0.12 -9.40
C ASP A 21 30.26 -0.67 -8.68
N ASP A 22 30.33 -1.90 -8.20
CA ASP A 22 29.39 -2.43 -7.24
C ASP A 22 29.93 -2.06 -5.86
N ASP A 23 29.66 -0.84 -5.45
CA ASP A 23 30.05 -0.27 -4.15
C ASP A 23 29.43 -1.01 -2.95
N GLY A 24 28.75 -2.15 -3.18
CA GLY A 24 28.04 -2.91 -2.15
C GLY A 24 26.93 -2.11 -1.48
N ALA A 25 26.53 -0.98 -2.07
CA ALA A 25 25.44 -0.17 -1.58
C ALA A 25 24.15 -0.99 -1.69
N PRO A 26 23.40 -1.18 -0.60
CA PRO A 26 22.10 -1.82 -0.67
C PRO A 26 21.26 -1.12 -1.75
N PRO A 27 20.48 -1.86 -2.56
CA PRO A 27 19.63 -1.24 -3.57
C PRO A 27 18.80 -0.15 -2.89
N ALA A 28 18.77 1.04 -3.50
CA ALA A 28 18.10 2.19 -2.93
C ALA A 28 16.66 1.80 -2.56
N GLN A 29 16.35 1.83 -1.26
CA GLN A 29 15.01 1.51 -0.80
C GLN A 29 14.05 2.55 -1.39
N PRO A 30 12.99 2.14 -2.11
CA PRO A 30 12.06 3.08 -2.67
C PRO A 30 11.44 3.89 -1.53
N ARG A 31 11.72 5.20 -1.53
CA ARG A 31 10.99 6.16 -0.70
C ARG A 31 9.50 5.97 -0.98
N SER A 32 8.65 6.14 0.02
CA SER A 32 7.19 6.09 -0.13
C SER A 32 6.75 7.11 -1.19
N SER A 33 6.64 6.67 -2.44
CA SER A 33 6.04 7.45 -3.51
C SER A 33 4.52 7.31 -3.40
N PRO A 34 3.73 8.30 -3.85
CA PRO A 34 2.29 8.13 -3.98
C PRO A 34 1.91 6.84 -4.74
N ALA A 35 2.74 6.43 -5.71
CA ALA A 35 2.57 5.19 -6.46
C ALA A 35 2.74 3.91 -5.61
N ALA A 36 3.57 3.93 -4.56
CA ALA A 36 3.75 2.77 -3.69
C ALA A 36 2.47 2.46 -2.88
N TRP A 37 1.70 3.48 -2.51
CA TRP A 37 0.41 3.31 -1.83
C TRP A 37 -0.71 2.88 -2.77
N LEU A 38 -0.63 3.19 -4.07
CA LEU A 38 -1.58 2.66 -5.06
C LEU A 38 -1.56 1.12 -5.09
N ARG A 39 -0.37 0.52 -5.02
CA ARG A 39 -0.24 -0.95 -4.93
C ARG A 39 -0.91 -1.50 -3.67
N VAL A 40 -0.64 -0.89 -2.51
CA VAL A 40 -1.27 -1.32 -1.23
C VAL A 40 -2.78 -1.22 -1.33
N GLY A 41 -3.32 -0.11 -1.84
CA GLY A 41 -4.75 0.07 -2.09
C GLY A 41 -5.33 -1.01 -3.03
N ALA A 42 -4.65 -1.31 -4.13
CA ALA A 42 -5.10 -2.35 -5.06
C ALA A 42 -5.14 -3.75 -4.40
N GLU A 43 -4.12 -4.10 -3.61
CA GLU A 43 -4.08 -5.38 -2.89
C GLU A 43 -5.12 -5.45 -1.76
N LEU A 44 -5.39 -4.34 -1.08
CA LEU A 44 -6.54 -4.24 -0.17
C LEU A 44 -7.85 -4.43 -0.92
N GLY A 45 -7.99 -3.85 -2.13
CA GLY A 45 -9.15 -4.06 -3.00
C GLY A 45 -9.45 -5.55 -3.24
N ASP A 46 -8.42 -6.36 -3.50
CA ASP A 46 -8.61 -7.82 -3.66
C ASP A 46 -9.14 -8.47 -2.37
N ARG A 47 -8.67 -8.03 -1.20
CA ARG A 47 -9.21 -8.49 0.09
C ARG A 47 -10.63 -7.96 0.34
N LEU A 48 -10.95 -6.75 -0.11
CA LEU A 48 -12.28 -6.16 0.01
C LEU A 48 -13.33 -7.00 -0.71
N VAL A 49 -13.01 -7.51 -1.91
CA VAL A 49 -13.91 -8.39 -2.65
C VAL A 49 -14.26 -9.64 -1.83
N ALA A 50 -13.26 -10.26 -1.21
CA ALA A 50 -13.47 -11.45 -0.39
C ALA A 50 -14.29 -11.17 0.89
N LEU A 51 -14.10 -10.00 1.51
CA LEU A 51 -14.78 -9.63 2.75
C LEU A 51 -16.22 -9.14 2.52
N SER A 52 -16.44 -8.36 1.45
CA SER A 52 -17.72 -7.71 1.18
C SER A 52 -18.62 -8.46 0.20
N GLY A 53 -18.06 -9.39 -0.59
CA GLY A 53 -18.75 -10.05 -1.69
C GLY A 53 -19.02 -9.15 -2.90
N ARG A 54 -18.51 -7.90 -2.90
CA ARG A 54 -18.71 -6.91 -3.96
C ARG A 54 -17.46 -6.74 -4.82
N GLN A 55 -17.66 -6.66 -6.14
CA GLN A 55 -16.59 -6.51 -7.14
C GLN A 55 -16.54 -5.10 -7.75
N ASP A 56 -17.48 -4.24 -7.38
CA ASP A 56 -17.64 -2.88 -7.91
C ASP A 56 -16.95 -1.83 -7.03
N LEU A 57 -16.11 -2.26 -6.08
CA LEU A 57 -15.50 -1.41 -5.07
C LEU A 57 -14.04 -1.08 -5.38
N LEU A 58 -13.64 0.16 -5.07
CA LEU A 58 -12.27 0.63 -5.12
C LEU A 58 -11.76 0.94 -3.71
N VAL A 59 -10.46 0.75 -3.49
CA VAL A 59 -9.78 1.17 -2.25
C VAL A 59 -8.72 2.21 -2.57
N THR A 60 -8.80 3.38 -1.94
CA THR A 60 -7.77 4.41 -2.01
C THR A 60 -6.98 4.47 -0.72
N CYS A 61 -5.68 4.18 -0.79
CA CYS A 61 -4.78 4.25 0.35
C CYS A 61 -3.84 5.44 0.19
N ARG A 62 -3.87 6.39 1.11
CA ARG A 62 -3.02 7.60 1.08
C ARG A 62 -2.89 8.20 2.47
N PRO A 63 -1.87 9.05 2.75
CA PRO A 63 -1.79 9.75 4.02
C PRO A 63 -3.00 10.66 4.23
N GLY A 64 -3.75 10.41 5.32
CA GLY A 64 -4.99 11.09 5.66
C GLY A 64 -6.17 10.74 4.74
N THR A 65 -7.37 10.98 5.26
CA THR A 65 -8.66 10.75 4.58
C THR A 65 -9.39 12.07 4.35
N ARG A 66 -10.38 12.07 3.44
CA ARG A 66 -11.23 13.26 3.23
C ARG A 66 -12.22 13.44 4.38
N SER A 67 -12.66 12.33 5.00
CA SER A 67 -13.57 12.32 6.14
C SER A 67 -12.90 12.76 7.44
N GLY A 68 -11.58 12.60 7.55
CA GLY A 68 -10.84 12.75 8.81
C GLY A 68 -10.92 11.51 9.71
N ALA A 69 -11.69 10.48 9.32
CA ALA A 69 -11.73 9.18 9.97
C ALA A 69 -10.56 8.29 9.50
N PRO A 70 -10.15 7.26 10.27
CA PRO A 70 -9.08 6.35 9.87
C PRO A 70 -9.32 5.66 8.50
N ALA A 71 -10.58 5.37 8.20
CA ALA A 71 -11.08 4.94 6.91
C ALA A 71 -12.55 5.36 6.78
N ALA A 72 -13.10 5.30 5.57
CA ALA A 72 -14.53 5.51 5.35
C ALA A 72 -15.00 4.87 4.04
N PHE A 73 -16.11 4.15 4.10
CA PHE A 73 -16.86 3.68 2.94
C PHE A 73 -17.81 4.77 2.42
N PHE A 74 -17.79 5.00 1.12
CA PHE A 74 -18.69 5.91 0.41
C PHE A 74 -19.60 5.13 -0.54
N PRO A 75 -20.83 4.77 -0.13
CA PRO A 75 -21.73 3.92 -0.90
C PRO A 75 -22.00 4.43 -2.31
N THR A 76 -22.13 5.74 -2.49
CA THR A 76 -22.44 6.37 -3.78
C THR A 76 -21.28 6.37 -4.76
N LEU A 77 -20.05 6.28 -4.26
CA LEU A 77 -18.83 6.23 -5.08
C LEU A 77 -18.36 4.79 -5.31
N GLY A 78 -18.82 3.84 -4.49
CA GLY A 78 -18.25 2.49 -4.47
C GLY A 78 -16.79 2.52 -4.03
N GLU A 79 -16.45 3.36 -3.06
CA GLU A 79 -15.06 3.59 -2.65
C GLU A 79 -14.89 3.42 -1.14
N VAL A 80 -13.82 2.74 -0.74
CA VAL A 80 -13.29 2.79 0.63
C VAL A 80 -12.02 3.64 0.60
N GLU A 81 -12.01 4.75 1.33
CA GLU A 81 -10.77 5.49 1.59
C GLU A 81 -10.09 4.96 2.84
N PHE A 82 -8.75 4.97 2.85
CA PHE A 82 -7.96 4.37 3.91
C PHE A 82 -6.72 5.21 4.22
N ASP A 83 -6.52 5.58 5.50
CA ASP A 83 -5.34 6.31 5.93
C ASP A 83 -4.11 5.41 5.96
N ALA A 84 -3.14 5.71 5.11
CA ALA A 84 -1.84 5.05 5.08
C ALA A 84 -1.07 5.14 6.41
N GLY A 85 -1.36 6.14 7.25
CA GLY A 85 -0.79 6.31 8.58
C GLY A 85 -1.08 5.14 9.53
N LEU A 86 -2.14 4.39 9.29
CA LEU A 86 -2.52 3.21 10.11
C LEU A 86 -1.51 2.07 10.02
N PHE A 87 -0.69 2.03 8.96
CA PHE A 87 0.34 1.02 8.79
C PHE A 87 1.64 1.33 9.53
N ALA A 88 1.76 2.48 10.19
CA ALA A 88 2.98 2.85 10.91
C ALA A 88 3.36 1.78 11.95
N PRO A 89 4.66 1.41 12.07
CA PRO A 89 5.82 2.05 11.44
C PRO A 89 6.18 1.54 10.03
N LEU A 90 5.43 0.58 9.48
CA LEU A 90 5.75 -0.09 8.23
C LEU A 90 5.74 0.87 7.03
N LYS A 91 6.64 0.61 6.08
CA LYS A 91 6.68 1.28 4.78
C LYS A 91 5.81 0.54 3.78
N PRO A 92 5.31 1.24 2.74
CA PRO A 92 4.40 0.62 1.78
C PRO A 92 5.00 -0.65 1.16
N HIS A 93 6.30 -0.71 0.86
CA HIS A 93 6.92 -1.90 0.26
C HIS A 93 6.98 -3.12 1.19
N GLU A 94 6.72 -2.96 2.49
CA GLU A 94 6.71 -4.04 3.47
C GLU A 94 5.30 -4.64 3.67
N ILE A 95 4.27 -4.04 3.06
CA ILE A 95 2.86 -4.38 3.29
C ILE A 95 2.34 -5.13 2.06
N HIS A 96 1.87 -6.35 2.23
CA HIS A 96 1.42 -7.25 1.17
C HIS A 96 0.06 -7.88 1.51
N PRO A 97 -1.06 -7.12 1.42
CA PRO A 97 -2.38 -7.60 1.81
C PRO A 97 -2.85 -8.87 1.09
N ARG A 98 -2.29 -9.19 -0.09
CA ARG A 98 -2.56 -10.46 -0.79
C ARG A 98 -2.05 -11.70 -0.06
N ILE A 99 -1.05 -11.56 0.81
CA ILE A 99 -0.52 -12.64 1.61
C ILE A 99 -1.41 -12.77 2.84
N VAL A 100 -2.13 -13.89 2.94
CA VAL A 100 -2.94 -14.21 4.13
C VAL A 100 -2.00 -14.31 5.34
N GLY A 101 -2.33 -13.56 6.39
CA GLY A 101 -1.54 -13.46 7.62
C GLY A 101 -0.66 -12.20 7.67
N ASP A 102 -0.44 -11.49 6.57
CA ASP A 102 0.29 -10.20 6.62
C ASP A 102 -0.47 -9.19 7.50
N GLU A 103 -1.81 -9.28 7.55
CA GLU A 103 -2.66 -8.51 8.45
C GLU A 103 -2.28 -8.57 9.94
N GLU A 104 -1.61 -9.64 10.39
CA GLU A 104 -1.16 -9.79 11.78
C GLU A 104 -0.09 -8.76 12.17
N ARG A 105 0.60 -8.16 11.19
CA ARG A 105 1.63 -7.14 11.40
C ARG A 105 1.06 -5.73 11.59
N TYR A 106 -0.20 -5.52 11.20
CA TYR A 106 -0.90 -4.23 11.30
C TYR A 106 -2.36 -4.43 11.75
N PRO A 107 -2.59 -5.07 12.92
CA PRO A 107 -3.92 -5.51 13.33
C PRO A 107 -4.92 -4.36 13.49
N GLY A 108 -4.45 -3.17 13.89
CA GLY A 108 -5.29 -1.97 13.96
C GLY A 108 -5.79 -1.52 12.58
N ALA A 109 -4.89 -1.46 11.59
CA ALA A 109 -5.25 -1.14 10.21
C ALA A 109 -6.20 -2.21 9.64
N TRP A 110 -5.92 -3.49 9.91
CA TRP A 110 -6.79 -4.57 9.46
C TRP A 110 -8.20 -4.51 10.07
N GLY A 111 -8.32 -4.23 11.37
CA GLY A 111 -9.61 -4.07 12.04
C GLY A 111 -10.45 -2.94 11.44
N VAL A 112 -9.84 -1.78 11.19
CA VAL A 112 -10.48 -0.65 10.48
C VAL A 112 -10.92 -1.08 9.08
N PHE A 113 -10.08 -1.79 8.34
CA PHE A 113 -10.40 -2.23 6.99
C PHE A 113 -11.58 -3.23 6.95
N VAL A 114 -11.62 -4.18 7.87
CA VAL A 114 -12.73 -5.14 8.00
C VAL A 114 -14.03 -4.43 8.40
N HIS A 115 -13.96 -3.40 9.24
CA HIS A 115 -15.12 -2.57 9.58
C HIS A 115 -15.71 -1.89 8.33
N GLU A 116 -14.89 -1.24 7.50
CA GLU A 116 -15.37 -0.66 6.24
C GLU A 116 -15.90 -1.71 5.26
N ALA A 117 -15.28 -2.90 5.22
CA ALA A 117 -15.77 -3.99 4.40
C ALA A 117 -17.16 -4.48 4.84
N ALA A 118 -17.45 -4.45 6.16
CA ALA A 118 -18.77 -4.76 6.69
C ALA A 118 -19.81 -3.71 6.30
N HIS A 119 -19.46 -2.42 6.34
CA HIS A 119 -20.31 -1.35 5.78
C HIS A 119 -20.57 -1.61 4.29
N ALA A 120 -19.53 -1.92 3.52
CA ALA A 120 -19.69 -2.20 2.09
C ALA A 120 -20.62 -3.40 1.79
N ALA A 121 -20.64 -4.41 2.67
CA ALA A 121 -21.48 -5.60 2.57
C ALA A 121 -22.93 -5.38 3.04
N HIS A 122 -23.14 -4.51 4.02
CA HIS A 122 -24.38 -4.50 4.82
C HIS A 122 -25.08 -3.13 4.91
N SER A 123 -24.39 -2.02 4.62
CA SER A 123 -24.97 -0.68 4.57
C SER A 123 -25.87 -0.55 3.34
N VAL A 124 -27.13 -0.91 3.50
CA VAL A 124 -28.18 -0.83 2.47
C VAL A 124 -29.12 0.36 2.66
N TRP A 125 -28.87 1.18 3.69
CA TRP A 125 -29.73 2.31 3.99
C TRP A 125 -29.50 3.47 3.03
N THR A 126 -30.56 3.90 2.37
CA THR A 126 -30.58 5.12 1.56
C THR A 126 -31.54 6.11 2.19
N GLN A 127 -31.08 7.35 2.39
CA GLN A 127 -31.92 8.42 2.93
C GLN A 127 -33.24 8.54 2.14
N PRO A 128 -34.40 8.33 2.79
CA PRO A 128 -35.68 8.54 2.14
C PRO A 128 -35.92 10.02 1.81
N ALA A 129 -36.61 10.28 0.70
CA ALA A 129 -37.01 11.64 0.35
C ALA A 129 -37.89 12.24 1.45
N GLY A 130 -37.54 13.44 1.93
CA GLY A 130 -38.27 14.14 2.99
C GLY A 130 -38.03 13.59 4.41
N ALA A 131 -37.01 12.73 4.62
CA ALA A 131 -36.65 12.26 5.95
C ALA A 131 -36.25 13.42 6.89
N ASP A 132 -36.65 13.31 8.16
CA ASP A 132 -36.27 14.28 9.20
C ASP A 132 -34.73 14.33 9.33
N PRO A 133 -34.10 15.52 9.26
CA PRO A 133 -32.65 15.65 9.36
C PRO A 133 -32.03 15.01 10.61
N ARG A 134 -32.74 14.99 11.75
CA ARG A 134 -32.25 14.35 12.99
C ARG A 134 -32.27 12.83 12.89
N VAL A 135 -33.25 12.28 12.18
CA VAL A 135 -33.31 10.83 11.91
C VAL A 135 -32.21 10.44 10.93
N VAL A 136 -31.93 11.28 9.93
CA VAL A 136 -30.81 11.09 9.00
C VAL A 136 -29.48 11.13 9.74
N GLU A 137 -29.27 12.13 10.60
CA GLU A 137 -28.07 12.22 11.43
C GLU A 137 -27.89 10.98 12.32
N ALA A 138 -28.96 10.54 13.00
CA ALA A 138 -28.91 9.33 13.82
C ALA A 138 -28.63 8.06 13.00
N ALA A 139 -29.22 7.93 11.80
CA ALA A 139 -28.97 6.80 10.92
C ALA A 139 -27.51 6.78 10.44
N LEU A 140 -26.96 7.94 10.05
CA LEU A 140 -25.56 8.08 9.65
C LEU A 140 -24.55 7.83 10.78
N LEU A 141 -24.97 7.87 12.05
CA LEU A 141 -24.11 7.48 13.19
C LEU A 141 -24.06 5.95 13.42
N LEU A 142 -24.98 5.22 12.80
CA LEU A 142 -25.03 3.75 12.84
C LEU A 142 -24.37 3.13 11.60
N GLU A 143 -24.14 3.95 10.57
CA GLU A 143 -23.30 3.67 9.41
C GLU A 143 -21.87 4.19 9.64
#